data_AF-A0A9D4G043-F1
#
_entry.id   AF-A0A9D4G043-F1
#
_cell.length_a   1.000
_cell.length_b   1.000
_cell.length_c   1.000
_cell.angle_alpha   90.00
_cell.angle_beta   90.00
_cell.angle_gamma   90.00
#
_symmetry.space_group_name_H-M   'P 1'
#
loop_
_entity.id
_entity.type
_entity.pdbx_description
1 polymer ?
#
loop_
_entity_poly.entity_id
_entity_poly.type
_entity_poly.pdbx_seq_one_letter_code
_entity_poly.pdbx_strand_id
1 'polypeptide(L)'
;MFFSICCMSPSHMVVSTYDDPRPVRMISVDGVESDFDHSLTFPMKTYKLGRSKCTYVQSKNTLVLTDQLAHTVYMYDTVNGTSRAVTNENIQGPRGACVGPGDTVLVCSMDKNSIVHLSVDGNILGTYLVDICYPNSICVSKNGTRLAVCNSVDGTRKLHLYKISPAMH
;
A
#
# COMPACT_ATOMS: atom_id res chain seq x y z
N MET A 1 -16.93 4.40 -4.86
CA MET A 1 -16.42 3.52 -5.95
C MET A 1 -15.05 2.95 -5.55
N PHE A 2 -14.60 1.83 -6.12
CA PHE A 2 -13.33 1.19 -5.74
C PHE A 2 -12.16 1.65 -6.61
N PHE A 3 -10.96 1.80 -6.03
CA PHE A 3 -9.78 2.27 -6.74
C PHE A 3 -8.62 1.27 -6.82
N SER A 4 -8.38 0.52 -5.75
CA SER A 4 -7.36 -0.54 -5.73
C SER A 4 -7.87 -1.76 -5.01
N ILE A 5 -7.27 -2.91 -5.29
CA ILE A 5 -7.65 -4.19 -4.73
C ILE A 5 -6.41 -4.98 -4.34
N CYS A 6 -6.48 -5.68 -3.21
CA CYS A 6 -5.47 -6.64 -2.80
C CYS A 6 -6.13 -7.91 -2.23
N CYS A 7 -5.43 -9.03 -2.35
CA CYS A 7 -5.86 -10.27 -1.73
C CYS A 7 -5.66 -10.19 -0.21
N MET A 8 -6.68 -10.58 0.56
CA MET A 8 -6.59 -10.71 2.01
C MET A 8 -6.58 -12.18 2.42
N SER A 9 -7.40 -13.00 1.77
CA SER A 9 -7.47 -14.44 1.96
C SER A 9 -8.00 -15.11 0.68
N PRO A 10 -8.02 -16.45 0.60
CA PRO A 10 -8.59 -17.14 -0.56
C PRO A 10 -10.06 -16.80 -0.86
N SER A 11 -10.80 -16.32 0.15
CA SER A 11 -12.23 -16.00 0.03
C SER A 11 -12.54 -14.50 0.10
N HIS A 12 -11.57 -13.65 0.43
CA HIS A 12 -11.80 -12.22 0.64
C HIS A 12 -10.71 -11.35 0.02
N MET A 13 -11.14 -10.22 -0.52
CA MET A 13 -10.31 -9.15 -1.05
C MET A 13 -10.58 -7.87 -0.26
N VAL A 14 -9.57 -7.01 -0.18
CA VAL A 14 -9.72 -5.67 0.37
C VAL A 14 -9.61 -4.68 -0.77
N VAL A 15 -10.53 -3.73 -0.78
CA VAL A 15 -10.56 -2.66 -1.77
C VAL A 15 -10.41 -1.31 -1.09
N SER A 16 -9.59 -0.43 -1.68
CA SER A 16 -9.62 0.99 -1.32
C SER A 16 -10.73 1.70 -2.09
N THR A 17 -11.34 2.70 -1.48
CA THR A 17 -12.43 3.45 -2.08
C THR A 17 -12.00 4.87 -2.48
N TYR A 18 -12.81 5.51 -3.33
CA TYR A 18 -12.77 6.93 -3.59
C TYR A 18 -14.20 7.48 -3.65
N ASP A 19 -14.33 8.76 -3.29
CA ASP A 19 -15.60 9.46 -3.09
C ASP A 19 -16.59 8.66 -2.20
N ASP A 20 -16.06 7.86 -1.26
CA ASP A 20 -16.79 7.13 -0.22
C ASP A 20 -16.13 7.48 1.14
N PRO A 21 -16.90 7.76 2.21
CA PRO A 21 -16.36 8.07 3.53
C PRO A 21 -15.65 6.88 4.21
N ARG A 22 -15.89 5.64 3.77
CA ARG A 22 -15.21 4.44 4.26
C ARG A 22 -13.98 4.17 3.39
N PRO A 23 -12.75 4.41 3.86
CA PRO A 23 -11.54 4.35 3.03
C PRO A 23 -11.29 2.99 2.38
N VAL A 24 -11.75 1.92 3.04
CA VAL A 24 -11.54 0.54 2.66
C VAL A 24 -12.79 -0.27 2.91
N ARG A 25 -13.01 -1.31 2.10
CA ARG A 25 -14.08 -2.30 2.28
C ARG A 25 -13.52 -3.70 2.07
N MET A 26 -14.16 -4.68 2.66
CA MET A 26 -13.89 -6.09 2.39
C MET A 26 -14.95 -6.61 1.44
N ILE A 27 -14.52 -7.41 0.46
CA ILE A 27 -15.43 -8.04 -0.51
C ILE A 27 -15.06 -9.51 -0.59
N SER A 28 -16.03 -10.39 -0.39
CA SER A 28 -15.85 -11.82 -0.61
C SER A 28 -15.78 -12.13 -2.11
N VAL A 29 -15.21 -13.27 -2.47
CA VAL A 29 -15.02 -13.68 -3.88
C VAL A 29 -16.33 -13.87 -4.66
N ASP A 30 -17.46 -14.02 -3.97
CA ASP A 30 -18.81 -14.06 -4.53
C ASP A 30 -19.44 -12.65 -4.72
N GLY A 31 -18.71 -11.60 -4.33
CA GLY A 31 -19.10 -10.20 -4.53
C GLY A 31 -19.87 -9.57 -3.37
N VAL A 32 -19.99 -10.24 -2.22
CA VAL A 32 -20.66 -9.67 -1.05
C VAL A 32 -19.74 -8.71 -0.31
N GLU A 33 -20.19 -7.47 -0.13
CA GLU A 33 -19.48 -6.47 0.66
C GLU A 33 -19.68 -6.69 2.16
N SER A 34 -18.61 -6.54 2.91
CA SER A 34 -18.60 -6.57 4.38
C SER A 34 -17.63 -5.51 4.91
N ASP A 35 -17.83 -5.14 6.17
CA ASP A 35 -16.87 -4.32 6.90
C ASP A 35 -15.92 -5.23 7.69
N PHE A 36 -14.79 -4.68 8.11
CA PHE A 36 -13.92 -5.35 9.08
C PHE A 36 -14.64 -5.41 10.45
N ASP A 37 -14.20 -6.33 11.32
CA ASP A 37 -14.83 -6.53 12.64
C ASP A 37 -15.06 -5.21 13.38
N HIS A 38 -16.17 -5.14 14.11
CA HIS A 38 -16.70 -3.94 14.79
C HIS A 38 -15.74 -3.33 15.82
N SER A 39 -14.70 -4.05 16.23
CA SER A 39 -13.62 -3.54 17.08
C SER A 39 -12.67 -2.58 16.35
N LEU A 40 -12.59 -2.65 15.01
CA LEU A 40 -11.73 -1.81 14.18
C LEU A 40 -12.54 -0.66 13.57
N THR A 41 -12.36 0.54 14.13
CA THR A 41 -12.94 1.75 13.54
C THR A 41 -11.90 2.43 12.65
N PHE A 42 -12.06 2.32 11.32
CA PHE A 42 -11.29 3.17 10.41
C PHE A 42 -11.75 4.62 10.54
N PRO A 43 -10.82 5.60 10.56
CA PRO A 43 -11.21 6.99 10.50
C PRO A 43 -11.99 7.24 9.20
N MET A 44 -13.21 7.76 9.33
CA MET A 44 -13.99 8.16 8.16
C MET A 44 -13.24 9.26 7.41
N LYS A 45 -12.88 8.98 6.16
CA LYS A 45 -12.13 9.91 5.32
C LYS A 45 -12.40 9.62 3.85
N THR A 46 -12.94 10.63 3.18
CA THR A 46 -13.22 10.56 1.75
C THR A 46 -11.99 10.92 0.94
N TYR A 47 -11.45 9.96 0.18
CA TYR A 47 -10.34 10.18 -0.74
C TYR A 47 -10.84 10.50 -2.15
N LYS A 48 -10.09 11.36 -2.86
CA LYS A 48 -10.26 11.51 -4.31
C LYS A 48 -9.59 10.36 -5.06
N LEU A 49 -10.02 10.15 -6.31
CA LEU A 49 -9.47 9.14 -7.20
C LEU A 49 -7.92 9.20 -7.21
N GLY A 50 -7.27 8.06 -6.94
CA GLY A 50 -5.80 8.01 -6.94
C GLY A 50 -5.10 8.47 -5.67
N ARG A 51 -5.81 9.01 -4.68
CA ARG A 51 -5.21 9.58 -3.47
C ARG A 51 -5.00 8.58 -2.33
N SER A 52 -5.50 7.36 -2.48
CA SER A 52 -5.28 6.27 -1.52
C SER A 52 -5.32 4.91 -2.20
N LYS A 53 -4.43 4.01 -1.78
CA LYS A 53 -4.38 2.60 -2.18
C LYS A 53 -4.13 1.73 -0.96
N CYS A 54 -4.48 0.45 -1.04
CA CYS A 54 -4.27 -0.49 0.04
C CYS A 54 -3.48 -1.74 -0.37
N THR A 55 -2.84 -2.36 0.61
CA THR A 55 -2.31 -3.73 0.54
C THR A 55 -2.54 -4.43 1.89
N TYR A 56 -2.43 -5.77 1.95
CA TYR A 56 -2.74 -6.53 3.15
C TYR A 56 -1.67 -7.58 3.44
N VAL A 57 -1.06 -7.50 4.63
CA VAL A 57 -0.06 -8.45 5.13
C VAL A 57 -0.79 -9.54 5.91
N GLN A 58 -1.06 -10.66 5.24
CA GLN A 58 -1.96 -11.72 5.75
C GLN A 58 -1.48 -12.36 7.05
N SER A 59 -0.20 -12.74 7.13
CA SER A 59 0.42 -13.37 8.30
C SER A 59 0.39 -12.52 9.58
N LYS A 60 0.16 -11.21 9.44
CA LYS A 60 0.14 -10.24 10.53
C LYS A 60 -1.21 -9.55 10.69
N ASN A 61 -2.21 -9.94 9.91
CA ASN A 61 -3.52 -9.30 9.85
C ASN A 61 -3.43 -7.77 9.75
N THR A 62 -2.49 -7.28 8.94
CA THR A 62 -2.20 -5.85 8.85
C THR A 62 -2.67 -5.29 7.52
N LEU A 63 -3.67 -4.42 7.56
CA LEU A 63 -4.04 -3.60 6.43
C LEU A 63 -3.11 -2.38 6.36
N VAL A 64 -2.54 -2.14 5.19
CA VAL A 64 -1.75 -0.94 4.91
C VAL A 64 -2.56 -0.05 3.98
N LEU A 65 -2.70 1.22 4.34
CA LEU A 65 -3.40 2.25 3.57
C LEU A 65 -2.49 3.44 3.34
N THR A 66 -2.30 3.83 2.08
CA THR A 66 -1.57 5.05 1.76
C THR A 66 -2.49 6.26 1.77
N ASP A 67 -2.00 7.38 2.29
CA ASP A 67 -2.66 8.67 2.23
C ASP A 67 -1.75 9.68 1.55
N GLN A 68 -2.03 9.93 0.27
CA GLN A 68 -1.15 10.77 -0.55
C GLN A 68 -1.02 12.18 0.04
N LEU A 69 -2.14 12.78 0.45
CA LEU A 69 -2.18 14.19 0.85
C LEU A 69 -1.67 14.39 2.28
N ALA A 70 -1.82 13.40 3.15
CA ALA A 70 -1.26 13.45 4.50
C ALA A 70 0.21 13.03 4.57
N HIS A 71 0.82 12.61 3.45
CA HIS A 71 2.19 12.09 3.42
C HIS A 71 2.41 10.98 4.46
N THR A 72 1.39 10.12 4.62
CA THR A 72 1.31 9.12 5.68
C THR A 72 0.99 7.74 5.11
N VAL A 73 1.60 6.71 5.68
CA VAL A 73 1.17 5.33 5.51
C VAL A 73 0.53 4.87 6.82
N TYR A 74 -0.73 4.47 6.78
CA TYR A 74 -1.41 3.90 7.94
C TYR A 74 -1.31 2.38 7.92
N MET A 75 -1.03 1.79 9.08
CA MET A 75 -1.03 0.35 9.29
C MET A 75 -2.04 0.01 10.37
N TYR A 76 -3.03 -0.81 10.02
CA TYR A 76 -4.13 -1.22 10.88
C TYR A 76 -4.01 -2.70 11.18
N ASP A 77 -3.90 -3.05 12.46
CA ASP A 77 -4.07 -4.42 12.92
C ASP A 77 -5.57 -4.71 12.94
N THR A 78 -6.02 -5.53 12.00
CA THR A 78 -7.45 -5.74 11.78
C THR A 78 -8.08 -6.74 12.75
N VAL A 79 -7.28 -7.38 13.61
CA VAL A 79 -7.75 -8.30 14.64
C VAL A 79 -7.81 -7.59 16.00
N ASN A 80 -6.77 -6.84 16.34
CA ASN A 80 -6.68 -6.15 17.63
C ASN A 80 -7.30 -4.75 17.61
N GLY A 81 -7.74 -4.25 16.45
CA GLY A 81 -8.36 -2.93 16.32
C GLY A 81 -7.39 -1.76 16.51
N THR A 82 -6.06 -2.00 16.46
CA THR A 82 -5.05 -0.96 16.68
C THR A 82 -4.59 -0.36 15.35
N SER A 83 -4.12 0.88 15.39
CA SER A 83 -3.58 1.55 14.21
C SER A 83 -2.33 2.34 14.54
N ARG A 84 -1.47 2.50 13.53
CA ARG A 84 -0.30 3.37 13.59
C ARG A 84 -0.18 4.18 12.31
N ALA A 85 0.20 5.44 12.46
CA ALA A 85 0.56 6.33 11.37
C ALA A 85 2.08 6.32 11.21
N VAL A 86 2.56 6.02 10.00
CA VAL A 86 3.97 6.02 9.64
C VAL A 86 4.24 7.23 8.77
N THR A 87 5.03 8.16 9.30
CA THR A 87 5.49 9.36 8.60
C THR A 87 7.01 9.39 8.59
N ASN A 88 7.60 9.85 7.48
CA ASN A 88 9.03 10.01 7.32
C ASN A 88 9.29 10.98 6.16
N GLU A 89 10.42 11.68 6.17
CA GLU A 89 10.82 12.58 5.08
C GLU A 89 10.92 11.90 3.71
N ASN A 90 11.12 10.57 3.67
CA ASN A 90 11.15 9.77 2.46
C ASN A 90 9.76 9.28 2.03
N ILE A 91 8.73 9.43 2.86
CA ILE A 91 7.33 9.11 2.54
C ILE A 91 6.63 10.42 2.14
N GLN A 92 6.77 10.83 0.89
CA GLN A 92 6.08 12.00 0.33
C GLN A 92 5.16 11.57 -0.81
N GLY A 93 3.90 11.99 -0.71
CA GLY A 93 2.84 11.57 -1.62
C GLY A 93 2.76 10.04 -1.78
N PRO A 94 2.63 9.24 -0.70
CA PRO A 94 2.62 7.79 -0.84
C PRO A 94 1.45 7.33 -1.72
N ARG A 95 1.72 6.40 -2.64
CA ARG A 95 0.73 5.87 -3.58
C ARG A 95 0.63 4.35 -3.52
N GLY A 96 1.22 3.65 -4.49
CA GLY A 96 1.18 2.20 -4.55
C GLY A 96 1.90 1.59 -3.37
N ALA A 97 1.33 0.52 -2.82
CA ALA A 97 1.97 -0.30 -1.82
C ALA A 97 1.84 -1.78 -2.21
N CYS A 98 2.85 -2.59 -1.87
CA CYS A 98 2.76 -4.04 -2.00
C CYS A 98 3.48 -4.73 -0.85
N VAL A 99 3.05 -5.96 -0.57
CA VAL A 99 3.72 -6.83 0.41
C VAL A 99 5.01 -7.37 -0.20
N GLY A 100 6.09 -7.24 0.54
CA GLY A 100 7.39 -7.81 0.25
C GLY A 100 7.69 -9.11 1.00
N PRO A 101 8.83 -9.73 0.73
CA PRO A 101 9.27 -10.91 1.47
C PRO A 101 9.45 -10.61 2.96
N GLY A 102 9.15 -11.59 3.82
CA GLY A 102 9.32 -11.42 5.27
C GLY A 102 8.32 -10.46 5.90
N ASP A 103 7.10 -10.39 5.33
CA ASP A 103 6.01 -9.52 5.80
C ASP A 103 6.33 -8.02 5.74
N THR A 104 7.28 -7.61 4.91
CA THR A 104 7.60 -6.19 4.72
C THR A 104 6.62 -5.53 3.76
N VAL A 105 6.70 -4.20 3.66
CA VAL A 105 5.86 -3.40 2.77
C VAL A 105 6.73 -2.46 1.97
N LEU A 106 6.51 -2.40 0.67
CA LEU A 106 7.16 -1.45 -0.24
C LEU A 106 6.14 -0.42 -0.68
N VAL A 107 6.46 0.86 -0.52
CA VAL A 107 5.56 1.99 -0.81
C VAL A 107 6.20 2.93 -1.80
N CYS A 108 5.50 3.24 -2.89
CA CYS A 108 5.89 4.30 -3.82
C CYS A 108 5.74 5.67 -3.12
N SER A 109 6.83 6.42 -2.99
CA SER A 109 6.80 7.84 -2.67
C SER A 109 6.79 8.62 -3.98
N MET A 110 5.61 9.11 -4.36
CA MET A 110 5.39 9.78 -5.65
C MET A 110 6.28 11.00 -5.81
N ASP A 111 6.36 11.84 -4.77
CA ASP A 111 6.99 13.15 -4.86
C ASP A 111 8.52 13.08 -4.68
N LYS A 112 9.04 11.94 -4.19
CA LYS A 112 10.47 11.68 -4.05
C LYS A 112 11.05 10.79 -5.15
N ASN A 113 10.21 10.30 -6.07
CA ASN A 113 10.62 9.33 -7.10
C ASN A 113 11.38 8.15 -6.50
N SER A 114 10.85 7.60 -5.39
CA SER A 114 11.50 6.54 -4.63
C SER A 114 10.51 5.50 -4.16
N ILE A 115 11.03 4.34 -3.72
CA ILE A 115 10.31 3.29 -3.02
C ILE A 115 10.82 3.24 -1.59
N VAL A 116 9.94 3.36 -0.62
CA VAL A 116 10.26 3.20 0.81
C VAL A 116 9.96 1.77 1.23
N HIS A 117 10.92 1.13 1.88
CA HIS A 117 10.80 -0.22 2.42
C HIS A 117 10.51 -0.13 3.92
N LEU A 118 9.41 -0.73 4.34
CA LEU A 118 8.90 -0.70 5.70
C LEU A 118 8.83 -2.11 6.27
N SER A 119 9.12 -2.27 7.56
CA SER A 119 8.62 -3.44 8.29
C SER A 119 7.09 -3.33 8.43
N VAL A 120 6.42 -4.43 8.73
CA VAL A 120 4.98 -4.41 9.10
C VAL A 120 4.73 -3.56 10.35
N ASP A 121 5.77 -3.34 11.16
CA ASP A 121 5.70 -2.48 12.33
C ASP A 121 5.87 -0.98 12.02
N GLY A 122 6.11 -0.62 10.76
CA GLY A 122 6.26 0.77 10.33
C GLY A 122 7.68 1.33 10.46
N ASN A 123 8.68 0.49 10.76
CA ASN A 123 10.07 0.93 10.76
C ASN A 123 10.58 1.08 9.32
N ILE A 124 11.36 2.13 9.06
CA ILE A 124 12.03 2.29 7.76
C ILE A 124 13.20 1.30 7.67
N LEU A 125 13.11 0.35 6.75
CA LEU A 125 14.17 -0.62 6.47
C LEU A 125 15.12 -0.11 5.38
N GLY A 126 14.65 0.79 4.52
CA GLY A 126 15.45 1.37 3.45
C GLY A 126 14.64 2.22 2.50
N THR A 127 15.33 2.86 1.56
CA THR A 127 14.73 3.62 0.46
C THR A 127 15.50 3.35 -0.82
N TYR A 128 14.79 3.14 -1.92
CA TYR A 128 15.34 2.88 -3.24
C TYR A 128 14.93 4.02 -4.17
N LEU A 129 15.90 4.77 -4.70
CA LEU A 129 15.63 5.71 -5.78
C LEU A 129 15.27 4.94 -7.05
N VAL A 130 14.25 5.41 -7.77
CA VAL A 130 13.84 4.84 -9.04
C VAL A 130 13.95 5.91 -10.12
N ASP A 131 14.44 5.51 -11.30
CA ASP A 131 14.61 6.39 -12.45
C ASP A 131 13.29 6.53 -13.23
N ILE A 132 12.23 6.92 -12.51
CA ILE A 132 10.90 7.26 -13.05
C ILE A 132 10.28 8.39 -12.23
N CYS A 133 9.60 9.30 -12.93
CA CYS A 133 8.77 10.31 -12.27
C CYS A 133 7.47 9.70 -11.77
N TYR A 134 7.03 10.10 -10.57
CA TYR A 134 5.69 9.76 -10.02
C TYR A 134 5.40 8.25 -9.96
N PRO A 135 6.21 7.46 -9.23
CA PRO A 135 5.91 6.05 -9.01
C PRO A 135 4.52 5.88 -8.38
N ASN A 136 3.71 4.98 -8.94
CA ASN A 136 2.28 4.93 -8.68
C ASN A 136 1.76 3.54 -8.27
N SER A 137 2.25 2.47 -8.91
CA SER A 137 1.98 1.08 -8.48
C SER A 137 3.29 0.30 -8.49
N ILE A 138 3.36 -0.70 -7.63
CA ILE A 138 4.55 -1.52 -7.42
C ILE A 138 4.15 -2.98 -7.18
N CYS A 139 4.97 -3.91 -7.68
CA CYS A 139 5.00 -5.28 -7.19
C CYS A 139 6.45 -5.74 -7.06
N VAL A 140 6.66 -6.78 -6.25
CA VAL A 140 7.97 -7.36 -5.98
C VAL A 140 7.91 -8.86 -6.26
N SER A 141 8.98 -9.39 -6.83
CA SER A 141 9.12 -10.84 -7.01
C SER A 141 9.12 -11.57 -5.67
N LYS A 142 8.62 -12.81 -5.64
CA LYS A 142 8.55 -13.64 -4.41
C LYS A 142 9.86 -13.72 -3.62
N ASN A 143 11.01 -13.73 -4.31
CA ASN A 143 12.33 -13.80 -3.67
C ASN A 143 12.93 -12.42 -3.32
N GLY A 144 12.19 -11.32 -3.50
CA GLY A 144 12.64 -9.96 -3.18
C GLY A 144 13.68 -9.35 -4.11
N THR A 145 14.08 -10.03 -5.19
CA THR A 145 15.22 -9.59 -6.01
C THR A 145 14.85 -8.64 -7.15
N ARG A 146 13.55 -8.47 -7.44
CA ARG A 146 13.07 -7.64 -8.55
C ARG A 146 11.85 -6.83 -8.17
N LEU A 147 11.81 -5.59 -8.62
CA LEU A 147 10.61 -4.74 -8.58
C LEU A 147 10.09 -4.53 -10.00
N ALA A 148 8.77 -4.46 -10.12
CA ALA A 148 8.13 -3.81 -11.25
C ALA A 148 7.38 -2.58 -10.71
N VAL A 149 7.69 -1.39 -11.25
CA VAL A 149 7.09 -0.13 -10.82
C VAL A 149 6.53 0.59 -12.03
N CYS A 150 5.27 1.02 -11.96
CA CYS A 150 4.68 1.88 -12.97
C CYS A 150 4.55 3.31 -12.47
N ASN A 151 4.71 4.27 -13.38
CA ASN A 151 4.46 5.69 -13.11
C ASN A 151 3.00 6.09 -13.39
N SER A 152 2.65 7.31 -13.02
CA SER A 152 1.37 7.95 -13.37
C SER A 152 1.52 9.22 -14.19
N VAL A 153 2.60 9.34 -14.99
CA VAL A 153 2.75 10.47 -15.91
C VAL A 153 1.76 10.30 -17.07
N ASP A 154 0.93 11.31 -17.32
CA ASP A 154 -0.05 11.26 -18.40
C ASP A 154 0.63 11.22 -19.77
N GLY A 155 0.05 10.44 -20.70
CA GLY A 155 0.60 10.21 -22.04
C GLY A 155 1.87 9.33 -22.11
N THR A 156 2.54 9.06 -20.97
CA THR A 156 3.83 8.34 -20.95
C THR A 156 3.91 7.29 -19.84
N ARG A 157 2.78 6.65 -19.51
CA ARG A 157 2.73 5.56 -18.53
C ARG A 157 3.62 4.40 -18.97
N LYS A 158 4.59 4.03 -18.15
CA LYS A 158 5.58 2.98 -18.41
C LYS A 158 5.72 2.08 -17.19
N LEU A 159 6.01 0.81 -17.46
CA LEU A 159 6.42 -0.17 -16.47
C LEU A 159 7.94 -0.30 -16.51
N HIS A 160 8.59 -0.11 -15.37
CA HIS A 160 10.04 -0.25 -15.23
C HIS A 160 10.35 -1.44 -14.34
N LEU A 161 11.37 -2.21 -14.73
CA LEU A 161 11.84 -3.39 -13.99
C LEU A 161 13.20 -3.08 -13.36
N TYR A 162 13.28 -3.24 -12.05
CA TYR A 162 14.50 -3.01 -11.29
C TYR A 162 15.00 -4.32 -10.71
N LYS A 163 16.33 -4.49 -10.66
CA LYS A 163 16.95 -5.50 -9.81
C LYS A 163 17.24 -4.84 -8.47
N ILE A 164 16.85 -5.51 -7.39
CA ILE A 164 17.21 -5.11 -6.03
C ILE A 164 18.25 -6.11 -5.54
N SER A 165 19.38 -5.60 -5.06
CA SER A 165 20.31 -6.43 -4.29
C SER A 165 19.60 -6.83 -3.00
N PRO A 166 19.67 -8.10 -2.56
CA PRO A 166 19.20 -8.47 -1.24
C PRO A 166 20.07 -7.76 -0.19
N ALA A 167 19.57 -6.63 0.32
CA ALA A 167 20.14 -6.03 1.52
C ALA A 167 19.55 -6.78 2.73
N MET A 168 20.37 -7.72 3.21
CA MET A 168 20.49 -8.33 4.55
C MET A 168 19.29 -8.29 5.51
N HIS A 169 18.95 -9.50 6.00
CA HIS A 169 18.11 -9.79 7.15
C HIS A 169 18.36 -8.89 8.36
#